data_AF-A0A1V5WLR5-F1
#
_entry.id   AF-A0A1V5WLR5-F1
#
_cell.length_a   1.000
_cell.length_b   1.000
_cell.length_c   1.000
_cell.angle_alpha   90.00
_cell.angle_beta   90.00
_cell.angle_gamma   90.00
#
_symmetry.space_group_name_H-M   'P 1'
#
loop_
_entity.id
_entity.type
_entity.pdbx_description
1 polymer ?
#
loop_
_entity_poly.entity_id
_entity_poly.type
_entity_poly.pdbx_seq_one_letter_code
_entity_poly.pdbx_strand_id
1 'polypeptide(L)'
;MSFDNDLALSTRSRIIQNRIYNELWSPLAITRFDKKDDMILDRLFHIDVAIRLGNGQVILGQEKALRYKFAKHNTFTMEHYQNRFTKEGGEFFNLGAQFYFHGYLNEDEDDLCKWVVIKVFDFVNFIQSCDSSIYQIKPTGTSRADFLSINYDNIPEDCVYARS
;
A
#
# COMPACT_ATOMS: atom_id res chain seq x y z
N MET A 1 17.32 -5.63 -7.99
CA MET A 1 17.40 -5.72 -6.51
C MET A 1 17.28 -7.19 -6.17
N SER A 2 18.01 -7.71 -5.18
CA SER A 2 17.84 -9.11 -4.78
C SER A 2 16.60 -9.27 -3.90
N PHE A 3 15.95 -10.43 -3.99
CA PHE A 3 14.80 -10.78 -3.15
C PHE A 3 15.08 -10.60 -1.65
N ASP A 4 16.29 -10.98 -1.20
CA ASP A 4 16.70 -10.86 0.19
C ASP A 4 16.71 -9.41 0.70
N ASN A 5 17.08 -8.46 -0.17
CA ASN A 5 17.09 -7.04 0.17
C ASN A 5 15.68 -6.47 0.31
N ASP A 6 14.71 -6.98 -0.47
CA ASP A 6 13.31 -6.58 -0.38
C ASP A 6 12.64 -7.20 0.84
N LEU A 7 12.97 -8.45 1.17
CA LEU A 7 12.48 -9.15 2.36
C LEU A 7 12.97 -8.48 3.66
N ALA A 8 14.25 -8.10 3.71
CA ALA A 8 14.82 -7.39 4.84
C ALA A 8 14.14 -6.01 5.04
N LEU A 9 13.89 -5.29 3.94
CA LEU A 9 13.19 -4.00 3.97
C LEU A 9 11.76 -4.15 4.52
N SER A 10 11.01 -5.14 3.99
CA SER A 10 9.67 -5.44 4.46
C SER A 10 9.68 -5.77 5.96
N THR A 11 10.63 -6.57 6.43
CA THR A 11 10.70 -6.94 7.85
C THR A 11 10.93 -5.73 8.75
N ARG A 12 11.79 -4.78 8.34
CA ARG A 12 12.01 -3.52 9.07
C ARG A 12 10.75 -2.66 9.11
N SER A 13 10.07 -2.50 7.96
CA SER A 13 8.86 -1.68 7.89
C SER A 13 7.74 -2.20 8.77
N ARG A 14 7.64 -3.52 9.00
CA ARG A 14 6.61 -4.14 9.87
C ARG A 14 6.60 -3.59 11.28
N ILE A 15 7.76 -3.28 11.85
CA ILE A 15 7.87 -2.72 13.21
C ILE A 15 7.22 -1.34 13.25
N ILE A 16 7.52 -0.50 12.27
CA ILE A 16 7.00 0.87 12.17
C ILE A 16 5.50 0.85 11.85
N GLN A 17 5.07 0.00 10.91
CA GLN A 17 3.66 -0.22 10.58
C GLN A 17 2.84 -0.66 11.79
N ASN A 18 3.38 -1.59 12.60
CA ASN A 18 2.71 -2.00 13.84
C ASN A 18 2.51 -0.84 14.81
N ARG A 19 3.48 0.08 14.96
CA ARG A 19 3.31 1.27 15.81
C ARG A 19 2.12 2.10 15.34
N ILE A 20 2.05 2.38 14.04
CA ILE A 20 0.95 3.14 13.43
C ILE A 20 -0.39 2.42 13.63
N TYR A 21 -0.46 1.11 13.42
CA TYR A 21 -1.70 0.35 13.60
C TYR A 21 -2.16 0.31 15.06
N ASN A 22 -1.22 0.25 16.01
CA ASN A 22 -1.53 0.33 17.43
C ASN A 22 -2.18 1.67 17.79
N GLU A 23 -1.65 2.76 17.25
CA GLU A 23 -2.22 4.11 17.44
C GLU A 23 -3.60 4.26 16.81
N LEU A 24 -3.81 3.74 15.59
CA LEU A 24 -5.07 3.91 14.86
C LEU A 24 -6.20 3.04 15.38
N TRP A 25 -5.91 1.79 15.75
CA TRP A 25 -6.95 0.78 15.92
C TRP A 25 -6.87 0.03 17.24
N SER A 26 -5.81 0.20 18.04
CA SER A 26 -5.60 -0.54 19.30
C SER A 26 -5.89 -2.05 19.14
N PRO A 27 -5.20 -2.72 18.20
CA PRO A 27 -5.56 -4.05 17.76
C PRO A 27 -5.27 -5.09 18.83
N LEU A 28 -6.12 -6.12 18.88
CA LEU A 28 -5.90 -7.31 19.68
C LEU A 28 -4.80 -8.19 19.06
N ALA A 29 -4.75 -8.26 17.73
CA ALA A 29 -3.73 -9.01 16.99
C ALA A 29 -3.50 -8.41 15.61
N ILE A 30 -2.26 -8.54 15.11
CA ILE A 30 -1.87 -8.20 13.75
C ILE A 30 -1.26 -9.46 13.13
N THR A 31 -1.90 -9.99 12.08
CA THR A 31 -1.45 -11.18 11.35
C THR A 31 -1.03 -10.74 9.95
N ARG A 32 0.16 -11.15 9.50
CA ARG A 32 0.62 -10.91 8.13
C ARG A 32 0.63 -12.20 7.34
N PHE A 33 0.24 -12.10 6.07
CA PHE A 33 0.15 -13.23 5.15
C PHE A 33 1.46 -13.30 4.36
N ASP A 34 2.38 -14.16 4.80
CA ASP A 34 3.61 -14.41 4.06
C ASP A 34 3.36 -15.38 2.89
N LYS A 35 4.01 -15.13 1.75
CA LYS A 35 3.76 -15.76 0.44
C LYS A 35 3.82 -17.30 0.37
N LYS A 36 4.24 -17.98 1.44
CA LYS A 36 4.40 -19.44 1.44
C LYS A 36 3.09 -20.20 1.64
N ASP A 37 2.14 -19.65 2.40
CA ASP A 37 0.96 -20.42 2.83
C ASP A 37 -0.41 -19.83 2.38
N ASP A 38 -0.45 -18.58 1.87
CA ASP A 38 -1.69 -17.86 1.53
C ASP A 38 -1.76 -17.37 0.08
N MET A 39 -1.47 -18.26 -0.88
CA MET A 39 -1.42 -17.92 -2.31
C MET A 39 -2.73 -17.35 -2.88
N ILE A 40 -3.89 -17.57 -2.28
CA ILE A 40 -5.16 -17.09 -2.86
C ILE A 40 -5.42 -15.63 -2.47
N LEU A 41 -5.22 -15.28 -1.19
CA LEU A 41 -5.51 -13.93 -0.70
C LEU A 41 -4.50 -12.91 -1.24
N ASP A 42 -3.21 -13.23 -1.24
CA ASP A 42 -2.19 -12.36 -1.85
C ASP A 42 -2.38 -12.27 -3.37
N ARG A 43 -2.49 -13.42 -4.07
CA ARG A 43 -2.50 -13.45 -5.55
C ARG A 43 -3.77 -12.85 -6.16
N LEU A 44 -4.93 -13.05 -5.54
CA LEU A 44 -6.20 -12.61 -6.11
C LEU A 44 -6.70 -11.31 -5.51
N PHE A 45 -6.35 -11.03 -4.25
CA PHE A 45 -6.94 -9.91 -3.52
C PHE A 45 -5.93 -8.89 -3.01
N HIS A 46 -4.62 -9.11 -3.20
CA HIS A 46 -3.57 -8.19 -2.75
C HIS A 46 -3.77 -7.80 -1.27
N ILE A 47 -3.79 -8.81 -0.40
CA ILE A 47 -3.96 -8.62 1.05
C ILE A 47 -2.70 -9.11 1.76
N ASP A 48 -1.98 -8.18 2.39
CA ASP A 48 -0.75 -8.46 3.14
C ASP A 48 -0.99 -8.67 4.64
N VAL A 49 -2.04 -8.05 5.20
CA VAL A 49 -2.25 -7.97 6.66
C VAL A 49 -3.71 -8.05 7.06
N ALA A 50 -3.96 -8.66 8.23
CA ALA A 50 -5.23 -8.68 8.93
C ALA A 50 -5.06 -8.16 10.36
N ILE A 51 -5.92 -7.21 10.74
CA ILE A 51 -5.94 -6.56 12.04
C ILE A 51 -7.20 -6.97 12.77
N ARG A 52 -7.06 -7.72 13.87
CA ARG A 52 -8.17 -8.09 14.73
C ARG A 52 -8.38 -7.03 15.80
N LEU A 53 -9.58 -6.48 15.87
CA LEU A 53 -9.97 -5.46 16.85
C LEU A 53 -10.46 -6.08 18.16
N GLY A 54 -10.57 -5.27 19.21
CA GLY A 54 -11.04 -5.72 20.53
C GLY A 54 -12.47 -6.28 20.54
N ASN A 55 -13.32 -5.88 19.59
CA ASN A 55 -14.67 -6.43 19.40
C ASN A 55 -14.70 -7.72 18.54
N GLY A 56 -13.53 -8.23 18.12
CA GLY A 56 -13.40 -9.44 17.29
C GLY A 56 -13.53 -9.22 15.79
N GLN A 57 -13.88 -8.01 15.32
CA GLN A 57 -13.88 -7.69 13.89
C GLN A 57 -12.46 -7.75 13.32
N VAL A 58 -12.35 -8.07 12.04
CA VAL A 58 -11.08 -8.10 11.31
C VAL A 58 -11.11 -7.05 10.21
N ILE A 59 -10.05 -6.25 10.14
CA ILE A 59 -9.81 -5.31 9.04
C ILE A 59 -8.62 -5.81 8.22
N LEU A 60 -8.80 -5.94 6.91
CA LEU A 60 -7.80 -6.39 5.97
C LEU A 60 -7.08 -5.21 5.33
N GLY A 61 -5.78 -5.35 5.10
CA GLY A 61 -4.92 -4.29 4.60
C GLY A 61 -3.90 -4.76 3.56
N GLN A 62 -3.44 -3.80 2.76
CA GLN A 62 -2.27 -3.93 1.88
C GLN A 62 -1.14 -3.04 2.40
N GLU A 63 0.11 -3.50 2.30
CA GLU A 63 1.28 -2.80 2.86
C GLU A 63 2.36 -2.53 1.82
N LYS A 64 2.69 -1.25 1.60
CA LYS A 64 3.80 -0.86 0.72
C LYS A 64 4.73 0.15 1.37
N ALA A 65 5.92 -0.30 1.76
CA ALA A 65 7.00 0.56 2.21
C ALA A 65 8.08 0.66 1.13
N LEU A 66 8.41 1.88 0.72
CA LEU A 66 9.41 2.18 -0.29
C LEU A 66 10.66 2.78 0.36
N ARG A 67 11.81 2.63 -0.30
CA ARG A 67 13.08 3.21 0.16
C ARG A 67 13.09 4.73 0.03
N TYR A 68 13.86 5.39 0.90
CA TYR A 68 14.03 6.85 0.94
C TYR A 68 14.39 7.50 -0.41
N LYS A 69 15.22 6.84 -1.24
CA LYS A 69 15.61 7.38 -2.56
C LYS A 69 14.43 7.70 -3.49
N PHE A 70 13.25 7.11 -3.22
CA PHE A 70 12.02 7.36 -3.95
C PHE A 70 11.12 8.42 -3.29
N ALA A 71 11.41 8.87 -2.07
CA ALA A 71 10.63 9.86 -1.33
C ALA A 71 10.52 11.20 -2.07
N LYS A 72 11.55 11.57 -2.87
CA LYS A 72 11.54 12.75 -3.74
C LYS A 72 10.38 12.82 -4.74
N HIS A 73 9.75 11.68 -5.03
CA HIS A 73 8.60 11.66 -5.93
C HIS A 73 7.31 12.16 -5.25
N ASN A 74 7.23 12.10 -3.91
CA ASN A 74 6.07 12.53 -3.13
C ASN A 74 4.74 11.91 -3.61
N THR A 75 4.75 10.64 -3.99
CA THR A 75 3.58 9.99 -4.60
C THR A 75 3.11 8.77 -3.82
N PHE A 76 1.80 8.58 -3.79
CA PHE A 76 1.19 7.28 -3.57
C PHE A 76 1.20 6.51 -4.88
N THR A 77 1.57 5.23 -4.85
CA THR A 77 1.58 4.37 -6.04
C THR A 77 0.86 3.05 -5.82
N MET A 78 -0.08 2.75 -6.70
CA MET A 78 -0.85 1.50 -6.70
C MET A 78 -0.69 0.83 -8.07
N GLU A 79 -0.51 -0.49 -8.09
CA GLU A 79 -0.40 -1.20 -9.37
C GLU A 79 -1.73 -1.11 -10.13
N HIS A 80 -1.67 -0.68 -11.40
CA HIS A 80 -2.85 -0.56 -12.23
C HIS A 80 -3.01 -1.82 -13.08
N TYR A 81 -2.16 -2.07 -14.07
CA TYR A 81 -2.08 -3.38 -14.74
C TYR A 81 -0.78 -4.11 -14.37
N GLN A 82 -0.87 -5.40 -14.04
CA GLN A 82 0.29 -6.30 -13.90
C GLN A 82 1.01 -6.48 -15.24
N ASN A 83 0.22 -6.55 -16.31
CA ASN A 83 0.73 -6.59 -17.67
C ASN A 83 -0.09 -5.64 -18.55
N ARG A 84 0.46 -4.45 -18.80
CA ARG A 84 -0.19 -3.37 -19.58
C ARG A 84 -0.50 -3.74 -21.02
N PHE A 85 0.15 -4.77 -21.55
CA PHE A 85 -0.04 -5.25 -22.92
C PHE A 85 -1.22 -6.23 -23.02
N THR A 86 -1.41 -7.09 -22.02
CA THR A 86 -2.54 -8.04 -21.96
C THR A 86 -3.74 -7.51 -21.16
N LYS A 87 -3.58 -6.35 -20.49
CA LYS A 87 -4.59 -5.74 -19.61
C LYS A 87 -5.00 -6.63 -18.43
N GLU A 88 -4.05 -7.42 -17.93
CA GLU A 88 -4.21 -8.16 -16.68
C GLU A 88 -4.22 -7.18 -15.50
N GLY A 89 -5.35 -7.09 -14.79
CA GLY A 89 -5.56 -6.13 -13.71
C GLY A 89 -4.62 -6.38 -12.53
N GLY A 90 -4.06 -5.30 -11.99
CA GLY A 90 -3.30 -5.30 -10.73
C GLY A 90 -4.13 -4.88 -9.53
N GLU A 91 -3.45 -4.35 -8.52
CA GLU A 91 -4.03 -3.92 -7.24
C GLU A 91 -5.29 -3.05 -7.44
N PHE A 92 -5.25 -2.05 -8.31
CA PHE A 92 -6.36 -1.12 -8.52
C PHE A 92 -7.69 -1.81 -8.88
N PHE A 93 -7.63 -2.97 -9.54
CA PHE A 93 -8.83 -3.70 -9.97
C PHE A 93 -9.23 -4.81 -9.00
N ASN A 94 -8.25 -5.40 -8.31
CA ASN A 94 -8.42 -6.66 -7.59
C ASN A 94 -8.22 -6.54 -6.07
N LEU A 95 -7.97 -5.34 -5.54
CA LEU A 95 -7.71 -5.14 -4.12
C LEU A 95 -8.93 -5.46 -3.24
N GLY A 96 -8.82 -6.50 -2.42
CA GLY A 96 -9.81 -6.92 -1.42
C GLY A 96 -9.55 -6.36 -0.01
N ALA A 97 -8.68 -5.35 0.11
CA ALA A 97 -8.33 -4.71 1.37
C ALA A 97 -9.28 -3.55 1.73
N GLN A 98 -9.44 -3.29 3.03
CA GLN A 98 -10.21 -2.15 3.56
C GLN A 98 -9.33 -0.92 3.75
N PHE A 99 -8.03 -1.10 4.01
CA PHE A 99 -7.05 -0.03 4.05
C PHE A 99 -5.79 -0.33 3.23
N TYR A 100 -5.07 0.71 2.82
CA TYR A 100 -3.78 0.58 2.15
C TYR A 100 -2.75 1.44 2.89
N PHE A 101 -1.76 0.81 3.50
CA PHE A 101 -0.60 1.48 4.04
C PHE A 101 0.40 1.74 2.92
N HIS A 102 0.78 2.99 2.72
CA HIS A 102 1.86 3.35 1.78
C HIS A 102 2.79 4.37 2.42
N GLY A 103 4.11 4.17 2.30
CA GLY A 103 5.06 5.09 2.86
C GLY A 103 6.47 4.96 2.31
N TYR A 104 7.30 5.92 2.68
CA TYR A 104 8.73 5.97 2.39
C TYR A 104 9.49 5.90 3.70
N LEU A 105 10.41 4.94 3.79
CA LEU A 105 11.39 4.88 4.88
C LEU A 105 12.31 6.09 4.83
N ASN A 106 12.85 6.50 5.98
CA ASN A 106 13.91 7.50 6.08
C ASN A 106 15.26 6.94 5.60
N GLU A 107 16.31 7.77 5.61
CA GLU A 107 17.66 7.40 5.14
C GLU A 107 18.24 6.20 5.90
N ASP A 108 17.98 6.12 7.20
CA ASP A 108 18.50 5.07 8.09
C ASP A 108 17.68 3.77 8.06
N GLU A 109 16.55 3.76 7.34
CA GLU A 109 15.58 2.66 7.25
C GLU A 109 15.04 2.17 8.62
N ASP A 110 14.98 3.06 9.61
CA ASP A 110 14.51 2.80 10.97
C ASP A 110 13.19 3.52 11.33
N ASP A 111 12.77 4.49 10.52
CA ASP A 111 11.46 5.14 10.58
C ASP A 111 10.96 5.50 9.17
N LEU A 112 9.78 6.13 9.08
CA LEU A 112 9.19 6.64 7.84
C LEU A 112 9.36 8.16 7.77
N CYS A 113 9.91 8.66 6.66
CA CYS A 113 9.96 10.10 6.41
C CYS A 113 8.62 10.66 5.89
N LYS A 114 7.77 9.79 5.32
CA LYS A 114 6.42 10.14 4.87
C LYS A 114 5.56 8.88 4.71
N TRP A 115 4.33 8.89 5.20
CA TRP A 115 3.39 7.78 5.03
C TRP A 115 1.93 8.21 5.05
N VAL A 116 1.06 7.34 4.56
CA VAL A 116 -0.39 7.47 4.59
C VAL A 116 -1.05 6.10 4.79
N VAL A 117 -2.15 6.07 5.52
CA VAL A 117 -3.07 4.93 5.61
C VAL A 117 -4.37 5.33 4.92
N ILE A 118 -4.62 4.76 3.74
CA ILE A 118 -5.73 5.09 2.86
C ILE A 118 -6.96 4.24 3.19
N LYS A 119 -8.15 4.85 3.14
CA LYS A 119 -9.44 4.16 3.07
C LYS A 119 -9.67 3.70 1.62
N VAL A 120 -9.54 2.40 1.37
CA VAL A 120 -9.46 1.88 -0.01
C VAL A 120 -10.71 2.23 -0.84
N PHE A 121 -11.90 2.03 -0.26
CA PHE A 121 -13.15 2.29 -0.97
C PHE A 121 -13.31 3.76 -1.35
N ASP A 122 -13.09 4.68 -0.41
CA ASP A 122 -13.21 6.11 -0.63
C ASP A 122 -12.18 6.60 -1.66
N PHE A 123 -10.95 6.08 -1.59
CA PHE A 123 -9.90 6.40 -2.55
C PHE A 123 -10.21 5.92 -3.96
N VAL A 124 -10.69 4.69 -4.13
CA VAL A 124 -11.06 4.18 -5.47
C VAL A 124 -12.20 5.00 -6.06
N ASN A 125 -13.22 5.35 -5.27
CA ASN A 125 -14.32 6.22 -5.71
C ASN A 125 -13.81 7.62 -6.10
N PHE A 126 -12.88 8.18 -5.33
CA PHE A 126 -12.24 9.45 -5.65
C PHE A 126 -11.50 9.37 -6.98
N ILE A 127 -10.65 8.36 -7.19
CA ILE A 127 -9.91 8.19 -8.45
C ILE A 127 -10.86 8.06 -9.66
N GLN A 128 -11.96 7.31 -9.51
CA GLN A 128 -12.95 7.13 -10.57
C GLN A 128 -13.73 8.41 -10.93
N SER A 129 -13.87 9.34 -9.97
CA SER A 129 -14.64 10.58 -10.14
C SER A 129 -13.78 11.81 -10.42
N CYS A 130 -12.47 11.76 -10.13
CA CYS A 130 -11.58 12.90 -10.31
C CYS A 130 -11.13 13.09 -11.77
N ASP A 131 -10.65 14.30 -12.06
CA ASP A 131 -10.03 14.62 -13.35
C ASP A 131 -8.72 13.81 -13.50
N SER A 132 -8.48 13.26 -14.70
CA SER A 132 -7.29 12.44 -14.96
C SER A 132 -5.98 13.22 -14.86
N SER A 133 -6.01 14.55 -14.84
CA SER A 133 -4.83 15.40 -14.55
C SER A 133 -4.32 15.25 -13.10
N ILE A 134 -5.14 14.72 -12.19
CA ILE A 134 -4.80 14.56 -10.77
C ILE A 134 -3.83 13.39 -10.53
N TYR A 135 -3.85 12.38 -11.39
CA TYR A 135 -3.01 11.19 -11.30
C TYR A 135 -2.35 10.86 -12.64
N GLN A 136 -1.40 9.92 -12.63
CA GLN A 136 -0.69 9.48 -13.83
C GLN A 136 -0.61 7.96 -13.83
N ILE A 137 -0.78 7.35 -15.00
CA ILE A 137 -0.48 5.92 -15.19
C ILE A 137 0.88 5.84 -15.88
N LYS A 138 1.86 5.22 -15.21
CA LYS A 138 3.23 5.13 -15.70
C LYS A 138 3.71 3.69 -15.79
N PRO A 139 4.31 3.27 -16.92
CA PRO A 139 4.95 1.98 -17.02
C PRO A 139 6.22 1.94 -16.15
N THR A 140 6.49 0.79 -15.55
CA THR A 140 7.77 0.56 -14.88
C THR A 140 8.83 0.22 -15.94
N GLY A 141 10.00 0.88 -15.89
CA GLY A 141 11.02 0.74 -16.94
C GLY A 141 11.53 -0.70 -17.17
N THR A 142 11.44 -1.56 -16.17
CA THR A 142 11.97 -2.94 -16.22
C THR A 142 10.89 -4.02 -16.20
N SER A 143 9.60 -3.65 -16.15
CA SER A 143 8.50 -4.62 -15.99
C SER A 143 7.41 -4.44 -17.05
N ARG A 144 6.49 -5.40 -17.15
CA ARG A 144 5.28 -5.27 -17.97
C ARG A 144 4.16 -4.51 -17.27
N ALA A 145 4.31 -4.21 -15.98
CA ALA A 145 3.31 -3.50 -15.20
C ALA A 145 3.28 -1.99 -15.52
N ASP A 146 2.15 -1.37 -15.21
CA ASP A 146 2.01 0.06 -15.05
C ASP A 146 1.36 0.40 -13.70
N PHE A 147 1.65 1.60 -13.21
CA PHE A 147 1.25 2.05 -11.88
C PHE A 147 0.45 3.34 -11.98
N LEU A 148 -0.66 3.39 -11.26
CA LEU A 148 -1.32 4.64 -10.91
C LEU A 148 -0.45 5.35 -9.87
N SER A 149 -0.15 6.62 -10.14
CA SER A 149 0.68 7.49 -9.32
C SER A 149 -0.05 8.79 -9.09
N ILE A 150 -0.26 9.16 -7.82
CA ILE A 150 -0.89 10.42 -7.41
C ILE A 150 -0.01 11.10 -6.37
N ASN A 151 0.13 12.42 -6.45
CA ASN A 151 0.84 13.18 -5.42
C ASN A 151 0.04 13.09 -4.11
N TYR A 152 0.71 12.86 -2.97
CA TYR A 152 0.01 12.82 -1.67
C TYR A 152 -0.81 14.07 -1.36
N ASP A 153 -0.39 15.23 -1.84
CA ASP A 153 -1.08 16.51 -1.62
C ASP A 153 -2.42 16.57 -2.36
N ASN A 154 -2.62 15.71 -3.37
CA ASN A 154 -3.85 15.59 -4.14
C ASN A 154 -4.83 14.57 -3.55
N ILE A 155 -4.45 13.81 -2.52
CA ILE A 155 -5.33 12.83 -1.88
C ILE A 155 -6.21 13.57 -0.86
N PRO A 156 -7.55 13.53 -1.00
CA PRO A 156 -8.44 14.18 -0.04
C PRO A 156 -8.33 13.55 1.36
N GLU A 157 -8.49 14.37 2.40
CA GLU A 157 -8.48 13.90 3.79
C GLU A 157 -9.57 12.86 4.07
N ASP A 158 -10.71 12.97 3.39
CA ASP A 158 -11.80 12.00 3.54
C ASP A 158 -11.38 10.59 3.08
N CYS A 159 -10.37 10.46 2.22
CA CYS A 159 -9.79 9.18 1.78
C CYS A 159 -8.71 8.63 2.73
N VAL A 160 -8.40 9.31 3.83
CA VAL A 160 -7.26 9.01 4.70
C VAL A 160 -7.73 8.64 6.10
N TYR A 161 -7.18 7.56 6.67
CA TYR A 161 -7.30 7.28 8.11
C TYR A 161 -6.29 8.10 8.91
N ALA A 162 -5.02 8.16 8.46
CA ALA A 162 -3.97 9.02 9.01
C ALA A 162 -2.78 9.17 8.04
N ARG A 163 -1.93 10.17 8.28
CA ARG A 163 -0.68 10.44 7.54
C ARG A 163 0.33 11.24 8.36
N SER A 164 1.58 11.31 7.89
CA SER A 164 2.66 12.17 8.40
C SER A 164 3.04 13.30 7.45
#